data_AF-A0AA38ITY9-F1
#
_entry.id   AF-A0AA38ITY9-F1
#
_cell.length_a   1.000
_cell.length_b   1.000
_cell.length_c   1.000
_cell.angle_alpha   90.00
_cell.angle_beta   90.00
_cell.angle_gamma   90.00
#
_symmetry.space_group_name_H-M   'P 1'
#
loop_
_entity.id
_entity.type
_entity.pdbx_description
1 polymer ?
#
loop_
_entity_poly.entity_id
_entity_poly.type
_entity_poly.pdbx_seq_one_letter_code
_entity_poly.pdbx_strand_id
1 'polypeptide(L)'
;MAFDLKTAVSLLPVMNDDEAVTMQLIDAIELYDTMLESTGKPSLINFVLKTRLSVGAKLRLKSNYDSVALLISDMKTHLITRKSDTALQTKLMRATQGNKSVSDFGKEIEEIFVNLTISQANGENWRFDSI
;
A
#
# COMPACT_ATOMS: atom_id res chain seq x y z
N MET A 1 -24.18 0.09 4.48
CA MET A 1 -24.54 0.09 3.05
C MET A 1 -24.32 -1.29 2.46
N ALA A 2 -25.19 -1.74 1.54
CA ALA A 2 -24.97 -2.96 0.76
C ALA A 2 -23.84 -2.74 -0.27
N PHE A 3 -23.19 -3.81 -0.72
CA PHE A 3 -22.14 -3.73 -1.73
C PHE A 3 -22.70 -3.21 -3.06
N ASP A 4 -22.09 -2.15 -3.60
CA ASP A 4 -22.42 -1.56 -4.89
C ASP A 4 -21.24 -1.71 -5.86
N LEU A 5 -21.48 -2.48 -6.92
CA LEU A 5 -20.49 -2.75 -7.95
C LEU A 5 -20.05 -1.48 -8.69
N LYS A 6 -20.95 -0.50 -8.90
CA LYS A 6 -20.59 0.72 -9.63
C LYS A 6 -19.60 1.56 -8.82
N THR A 7 -19.88 1.77 -7.55
CA THR A 7 -18.97 2.45 -6.61
C THR A 7 -17.65 1.71 -6.50
N ALA A 8 -17.67 0.38 -6.37
CA ALA A 8 -16.46 -0.43 -6.31
C ALA A 8 -15.61 -0.28 -7.59
N VAL A 9 -16.26 -0.20 -8.75
CA VAL A 9 -15.55 -0.05 -10.02
C VAL A 9 -14.88 1.31 -10.17
N SER A 10 -15.55 2.38 -9.74
CA SER A 10 -15.02 3.74 -9.82
C SER A 10 -13.94 4.03 -8.78
N LEU A 11 -14.03 3.43 -7.59
CA LEU A 11 -13.16 3.73 -6.47
C LEU A 11 -11.89 2.88 -6.47
N LEU A 12 -11.99 1.57 -6.77
CA LEU A 12 -10.86 0.66 -6.66
C LEU A 12 -10.09 0.60 -7.99
N PRO A 13 -8.81 1.04 -8.03
CA PRO A 13 -7.98 0.94 -9.22
C PRO A 13 -7.63 -0.51 -9.53
N VAL A 14 -7.38 -0.81 -10.81
CA VAL A 14 -6.87 -2.13 -11.21
C VAL A 14 -5.35 -2.14 -11.01
N MET A 15 -4.84 -3.15 -10.31
CA MET A 15 -3.40 -3.30 -10.10
C MET A 15 -2.66 -3.41 -11.43
N ASN A 16 -1.54 -2.71 -11.50
CA ASN A 16 -0.51 -2.86 -12.51
C ASN A 16 0.83 -3.16 -11.81
N ASP A 17 1.95 -3.03 -12.52
CA ASP A 17 3.29 -3.27 -11.97
C ASP A 17 3.82 -2.08 -11.12
N ASP A 18 2.98 -1.07 -10.84
CA ASP A 18 3.32 0.08 -10.02
C ASP A 18 2.91 -0.14 -8.55
N GLU A 19 3.89 -0.04 -7.66
CA GLU A 19 3.67 -0.15 -6.21
C GLU A 19 2.74 0.97 -5.68
N ALA A 20 2.80 2.18 -6.27
CA ALA A 20 1.93 3.28 -5.86
C ALA A 20 0.44 2.97 -6.12
N VAL A 21 0.13 2.30 -7.24
CA VAL A 21 -1.23 1.84 -7.55
C VAL A 21 -1.67 0.74 -6.59
N THR A 22 -0.74 -0.12 -6.18
CA THR A 22 -1.01 -1.16 -5.17
C THR A 22 -1.36 -0.55 -3.81
N MET A 23 -0.64 0.49 -3.37
CA MET A 23 -0.97 1.23 -2.16
C MET A 23 -2.33 1.92 -2.27
N GLN A 24 -2.60 2.61 -3.38
CA GLN A 24 -3.90 3.24 -3.63
C GLN A 24 -5.06 2.23 -3.60
N LEU A 25 -4.86 1.03 -4.16
CA LEU A 25 -5.85 -0.03 -4.09
C LEU A 25 -6.12 -0.46 -2.66
N ILE A 26 -5.09 -0.63 -1.83
CA ILE A 26 -5.22 -1.02 -0.43
C ILE A 26 -6.00 0.06 0.35
N ASP A 27 -5.64 1.33 0.19
CA ASP A 27 -6.31 2.44 0.86
C ASP A 27 -7.78 2.56 0.41
N ALA A 28 -8.06 2.35 -0.88
CA ALA A 28 -9.42 2.34 -1.42
C ALA A 28 -10.27 1.18 -0.87
N ILE A 29 -9.67 -0.02 -0.70
CA ILE A 29 -10.33 -1.17 -0.07
C ILE A 29 -10.65 -0.87 1.40
N GLU A 30 -9.69 -0.29 2.13
CA GLU A 30 -9.84 0.07 3.53
C GLU A 30 -10.97 1.10 3.71
N LEU A 31 -10.96 2.17 2.91
CA LEU A 31 -12.03 3.16 2.90
C LEU A 31 -13.38 2.51 2.59
N TYR A 32 -13.45 1.67 1.56
CA TYR A 32 -14.73 1.07 1.18
C TYR A 32 -15.26 0.08 2.22
N ASP A 33 -14.39 -0.65 2.92
CA ASP A 33 -14.78 -1.52 4.03
C ASP A 33 -15.42 -0.76 5.19
N THR A 34 -14.95 0.47 5.49
CA THR A 34 -15.57 1.31 6.54
C THR A 34 -16.99 1.76 6.19
N MET A 35 -17.32 1.84 4.90
CA MET A 35 -18.63 2.25 4.41
C MET A 35 -19.62 1.08 4.26
N LEU A 36 -19.11 -0.15 4.23
CA LEU A 36 -19.90 -1.36 4.00
C LEU A 36 -20.41 -1.98 5.30
N GLU A 37 -21.63 -2.52 5.23
CA GLU A 37 -22.15 -3.41 6.27
C GLU A 37 -21.51 -4.80 6.18
N SER A 38 -21.55 -5.57 7.27
CA SER A 38 -20.93 -6.91 7.38
C SER A 38 -21.35 -7.88 6.28
N THR A 39 -22.56 -7.72 5.74
CA THR A 39 -23.12 -8.54 4.64
C THR A 39 -22.47 -8.24 3.28
N GLY A 40 -21.93 -7.03 3.07
CA GLY A 40 -21.29 -6.61 1.81
C GLY A 40 -19.81 -6.95 1.72
N LYS A 41 -19.16 -7.25 2.85
CA LYS A 41 -17.71 -7.53 2.93
C LYS A 41 -17.27 -8.76 2.12
N PRO A 42 -18.01 -9.89 2.11
CA PRO A 42 -17.65 -11.03 1.26
C PRO A 42 -17.70 -10.70 -0.24
N SER A 43 -18.61 -9.82 -0.65
CA SER A 43 -18.71 -9.35 -2.04
C SER A 43 -17.53 -8.47 -2.42
N LEU A 44 -17.06 -7.61 -1.51
CA LEU A 44 -15.85 -6.81 -1.70
C LEU A 44 -14.61 -7.68 -1.89
N ILE A 45 -14.41 -8.68 -1.03
CA ILE A 45 -13.27 -9.62 -1.14
C ILE A 45 -13.28 -10.32 -2.49
N ASN A 46 -14.43 -10.89 -2.88
CA ASN A 46 -14.58 -11.57 -4.17
C ASN A 46 -14.33 -10.63 -5.35
N PHE A 47 -14.82 -9.39 -5.28
CA PHE A 47 -14.61 -8.41 -6.32
C PHE A 47 -13.12 -8.06 -6.50
N VAL A 48 -12.40 -7.81 -5.41
CA VAL A 48 -10.96 -7.51 -5.45
C VAL A 48 -10.19 -8.69 -6.03
N LEU A 49 -10.37 -9.88 -5.48
CA LEU A 49 -9.65 -11.09 -5.88
C LEU A 49 -9.88 -11.45 -7.35
N LYS A 50 -11.10 -11.25 -7.86
CA LYS A 50 -11.43 -11.63 -9.24
C LYS A 50 -11.06 -10.55 -10.24
N THR A 51 -11.26 -9.27 -9.92
CA THR A 51 -11.28 -8.20 -10.93
C THR A 51 -10.18 -7.14 -10.80
N ARG A 52 -9.60 -6.94 -9.60
CA ARG A 52 -8.67 -5.84 -9.34
C ARG A 52 -7.21 -6.26 -9.26
N LEU A 53 -6.94 -7.51 -8.89
CA LEU A 53 -5.58 -8.01 -8.78
C LEU A 53 -4.97 -8.40 -10.13
N SER A 54 -3.68 -8.11 -10.30
CA SER A 54 -2.89 -8.64 -11.42
C SER A 54 -2.69 -10.15 -11.30
N VAL A 55 -2.34 -10.82 -12.40
CA VAL A 55 -2.10 -12.28 -12.40
C VAL A 55 -0.99 -12.66 -11.41
N GLY A 56 0.08 -11.87 -11.35
CA GLY A 56 1.17 -12.07 -10.41
C GLY A 56 0.74 -11.94 -8.95
N ALA A 57 -0.13 -10.98 -8.63
CA ALA A 57 -0.66 -10.81 -7.29
C ALA A 57 -1.55 -11.99 -6.87
N LYS A 58 -2.39 -12.51 -7.78
CA LYS A 58 -3.24 -13.69 -7.52
C LYS A 58 -2.45 -14.94 -7.17
N LEU A 59 -1.22 -15.09 -7.68
CA LEU A 59 -0.34 -16.21 -7.36
C LEU A 59 0.32 -16.08 -5.98
N ARG A 60 0.48 -14.86 -5.46
CA ARG A 60 1.12 -14.58 -4.17
C ARG A 60 0.14 -14.54 -3.01
N LEU A 61 -1.12 -14.24 -3.27
CA LEU A 61 -2.19 -14.15 -2.29
C LEU A 61 -2.97 -15.45 -2.14
N LYS A 62 -3.72 -15.57 -1.05
CA LYS A 62 -4.67 -16.66 -0.84
C LYS A 62 -5.87 -16.54 -1.77
N SER A 63 -6.48 -17.68 -2.06
CA SER A 63 -7.67 -17.75 -2.91
C SER A 63 -8.94 -17.24 -2.24
N ASN A 64 -8.99 -17.21 -0.90
CA ASN A 64 -10.13 -16.77 -0.09
C ASN A 64 -9.64 -16.12 1.22
N TYR A 65 -10.45 -15.20 1.75
CA TYR A 65 -10.23 -14.54 3.03
C TYR A 65 -11.55 -14.44 3.81
N ASP A 66 -11.46 -14.60 5.13
CA ASP A 66 -12.63 -14.50 6.03
C ASP A 66 -13.00 -13.04 6.35
N SER A 67 -12.04 -12.13 6.22
CA SER A 67 -12.24 -10.70 6.48
C SER A 67 -11.43 -9.83 5.53
N VAL A 68 -11.91 -8.61 5.31
CA VAL A 68 -11.20 -7.60 4.50
C VAL A 68 -9.87 -7.21 5.17
N ALA A 69 -9.82 -7.20 6.51
CA ALA A 69 -8.59 -6.95 7.25
C ALA A 69 -7.48 -7.97 6.96
N LEU A 70 -7.83 -9.27 6.87
CA LEU A 70 -6.86 -10.30 6.50
C LEU A 70 -6.38 -10.14 5.06
N LEU A 71 -7.27 -9.79 4.12
CA LEU A 71 -6.90 -9.48 2.75
C LEU A 71 -5.91 -8.30 2.69
N ILE A 72 -6.21 -7.19 3.37
CA ILE A 72 -5.34 -6.00 3.41
C ILE A 72 -3.97 -6.35 4.00
N SER A 73 -3.93 -7.10 5.10
CA SER A 73 -2.67 -7.50 5.75
C SER A 73 -1.80 -8.36 4.82
N ASP A 74 -2.40 -9.30 4.10
CA ASP A 74 -1.69 -10.17 3.16
C ASP A 74 -1.19 -9.38 1.94
N MET A 75 -2.00 -8.44 1.44
CA MET A 75 -1.60 -7.52 0.37
C MET A 75 -0.40 -6.65 0.79
N LYS A 76 -0.43 -6.06 1.98
CA LYS A 76 0.70 -5.27 2.52
C LYS A 76 1.96 -6.11 2.68
N THR A 77 1.82 -7.39 3.04
CA THR A 77 2.97 -8.29 3.28
C THR A 77 3.59 -8.82 2.00
N HIS A 78 2.77 -9.19 1.00
CA HIS A 78 3.24 -9.93 -0.18
C HIS A 78 3.33 -9.10 -1.46
N LEU A 79 2.65 -7.95 -1.52
CA LEU A 79 2.60 -7.11 -2.72
C LEU A 79 3.42 -5.83 -2.59
N ILE A 80 3.64 -5.34 -1.37
CA ILE A 80 4.49 -4.17 -1.13
C ILE A 80 5.90 -4.65 -0.81
N THR A 81 6.89 -4.20 -1.59
CA THR A 81 8.28 -4.59 -1.34
C THR A 81 8.80 -3.76 -0.17
N ARG A 82 9.14 -4.40 0.94
CA ARG A 82 9.79 -3.69 2.05
C ARG A 82 11.14 -3.13 1.59
N LYS A 83 11.29 -1.81 1.58
CA LYS A 83 12.58 -1.15 1.38
C LYS A 83 13.47 -1.47 2.58
N SER A 84 14.66 -2.02 2.32
CA SER A 84 15.61 -2.34 3.39
C SER A 84 16.08 -1.08 4.12
N ASP A 85 15.98 -1.10 5.44
CA ASP A 85 16.48 -0.08 6.36
C ASP A 85 17.99 0.16 6.16
N THR A 86 18.79 -0.91 6.09
CA THR A 86 20.24 -0.84 5.86
C THR A 86 20.57 -0.25 4.48
N ALA A 87 19.80 -0.60 3.44
CA ALA A 87 19.96 -0.01 2.11
C ALA A 87 19.61 1.48 2.10
N LEU A 88 18.53 1.88 2.77
CA LEU A 88 18.11 3.28 2.88
C LEU A 88 19.08 4.11 3.71
N GLN A 89 19.58 3.59 4.83
CA GLN A 89 20.59 4.24 5.66
C GLN A 89 21.90 4.42 4.90
N THR A 90 22.32 3.40 4.15
CA THR A 90 23.50 3.49 3.27
C THR A 90 23.30 4.53 2.18
N LYS A 91 22.10 4.61 1.58
CA LYS A 91 21.76 5.60 0.57
C LYS A 91 21.81 7.02 1.16
N LEU A 92 21.27 7.24 2.35
CA LEU A 92 21.30 8.52 3.05
C LEU A 92 22.73 8.97 3.34
N MET A 93 23.58 8.09 3.89
CA MET A 93 24.98 8.41 4.21
C MET A 93 25.83 8.70 2.97
N ARG A 94 25.46 8.14 1.81
CA ARG A 94 26.17 8.33 0.54
C ARG A 94 25.56 9.42 -0.34
N ALA A 95 24.43 10.00 0.05
CA ALA A 95 23.76 11.03 -0.73
C ALA A 95 24.62 12.29 -0.77
N THR A 96 24.90 12.78 -1.98
CA THR A 96 25.64 14.03 -2.20
C THR A 96 24.86 14.91 -3.18
N GLN A 97 24.93 16.23 -2.99
CA GLN A 97 24.18 17.18 -3.79
C GLN A 97 24.56 17.12 -5.29
N GLY A 98 25.86 16.94 -5.59
CA GLY A 98 26.36 16.90 -6.95
C GLY A 98 25.92 18.12 -7.77
N ASN A 99 25.30 17.87 -8.92
CA ASN A 99 24.80 18.90 -9.84
C ASN A 99 23.32 19.28 -9.60
N LYS A 100 22.69 18.80 -8.52
CA LYS A 100 21.29 19.12 -8.21
C LYS A 100 21.17 20.48 -7.53
N SER A 101 20.03 21.15 -7.74
CA SER A 101 19.72 22.34 -6.96
C SER A 101 19.58 21.98 -5.47
N VAL A 102 19.79 22.95 -4.57
CA VAL A 102 19.62 22.73 -3.13
C VAL A 102 18.19 22.25 -2.82
N SER A 103 17.19 22.78 -3.55
CA SER A 103 15.79 22.38 -3.37
C SER A 103 15.55 20.92 -3.77
N ASP A 104 16.07 20.49 -4.92
CA ASP A 104 15.85 19.12 -5.40
C ASP A 104 16.60 18.09 -4.56
N PHE A 105 17.82 18.44 -4.12
CA PHE A 105 18.56 17.60 -3.18
C PHE A 105 17.85 17.52 -1.81
N GLY A 106 17.30 18.63 -1.32
CA GLY A 106 16.50 18.65 -0.10
C GLY A 106 15.31 17.67 -0.16
N LYS A 107 14.55 17.69 -1.27
CA LYS A 107 13.44 16.76 -1.49
C LYS A 107 13.88 15.29 -1.52
N GLU A 108 15.01 15.00 -2.14
CA GLU A 108 15.56 13.63 -2.17
C GLU A 108 15.95 13.14 -0.77
N ILE A 109 16.60 13.98 0.03
CA ILE A 109 16.97 13.65 1.40
C ILE A 109 15.72 13.41 2.26
N GLU A 110 14.72 14.28 2.13
CA GLU A 110 13.43 14.14 2.81
C GLU A 110 12.75 12.82 2.45
N GLU A 111 12.67 12.48 1.17
CA GLU A 111 12.07 11.24 0.71
C GLU A 111 12.82 9.99 1.25
N ILE A 112 14.16 10.00 1.24
CA ILE A 112 14.97 8.91 1.79
C ILE A 112 14.72 8.77 3.30
N PHE A 113 14.62 9.90 4.01
CA PHE A 113 14.41 9.92 5.46
C PHE A 113 13.02 9.42 5.86
N VAL A 114 11.96 9.81 5.14
CA VAL A 114 10.59 9.31 5.34
C VAL A 114 10.55 7.80 5.11
N ASN A 115 11.11 7.31 4.01
CA ASN A 115 11.17 5.87 3.71
C ASN A 115 11.94 5.09 4.78
N LEU A 116 13.04 5.65 5.31
CA LEU A 116 13.83 5.03 6.37
C LEU A 116 13.02 4.94 7.67
N THR A 117 12.33 6.01 8.04
CA THR A 117 11.46 6.07 9.22
C THR A 117 10.36 5.02 9.14
N ILE A 118 9.68 4.90 8.00
CA ILE A 118 8.64 3.88 7.77
C ILE A 118 9.24 2.47 7.87
N SER A 119 10.41 2.23 7.27
CA SER A 119 11.06 0.91 7.29
C SER A 119 11.49 0.49 8.70
N GLN A 120 12.01 1.42 9.51
CA GLN A 120 12.40 1.19 10.90
C GLN A 120 11.19 0.99 11.83
N ALA A 121 10.06 1.66 11.54
CA ALA A 121 8.80 1.46 12.24
C ALA A 121 8.09 0.13 11.90
N ASN A 122 8.73 -0.77 11.13
CA ASN A 122 8.12 -2.01 10.61
C ASN A 122 6.82 -1.76 9.82
N GLY A 123 6.63 -0.57 9.25
CA GLY A 123 5.38 -0.19 8.58
C GLY A 123 4.18 0.01 9.51
N GLU A 124 4.39 0.09 10.83
CA GLU A 124 3.32 0.38 11.79
C GLU A 124 3.09 1.91 11.93
N ASN A 125 1.96 2.39 11.40
CA ASN A 125 1.59 3.82 11.34
C ASN A 125 1.31 4.50 12.70
N TRP A 126 1.24 3.77 13.82
CA TRP A 126 0.78 4.32 15.12
C TRP A 126 1.82 5.18 15.86
N ARG A 127 3.03 5.37 15.30
CA ARG A 127 4.08 6.20 15.91
C ARG A 127 4.18 7.62 15.37
N PHE A 128 3.34 7.99 14.39
CA PHE A 128 3.34 9.35 13.84
C PHE A 128 2.47 10.34 14.64
N ASP A 129 1.65 9.88 15.58
CA ASP A 129 0.77 10.72 16.41
C ASP A 129 1.48 11.44 17.58
N SER A 130 2.82 11.39 17.64
CA SER A 130 3.61 11.89 18.80
C SER A 130 4.60 13.02 18.46
N ILE A 131 4.45 13.69 17.32
CA ILE A 131 5.25 14.87 16.95
C ILE A 131 4.35 16.07 16.73
#